data_AF-A0A0C9WUN3-F1
#
_entry.id   AF-A0A0C9WUN3-F1
#
_cell.length_a   1.000
_cell.length_b   1.000
_cell.length_c   1.000
_cell.angle_alpha   90.00
_cell.angle_beta   90.00
_cell.angle_gamma   90.00
#
_symmetry.space_group_name_H-M   'P 1'
#
loop_
_entity.id
_entity.type
_entity.pdbx_description
1 polymer ?
#
loop_
_entity_poly.entity_id
_entity_poly.type
_entity_poly.pdbx_seq_one_letter_code
_entity_poly.pdbx_strand_id
1 'polypeptide(L)'
;MYTFNFSMVIADMGPYTKHGKIESAFKFAPGFFCDREIKHNTPKLMEERQRFSVLRNTDLHEAMDEAVEELIGGPSAYKEKYSKAICDFMDKVAGRTCTEVEKDVLVRFAIGDRCIMAMNIRSEEYLHFPESPQLGIDIDPGELDRMPPRVEGDEKWWRSFKRITQKQRKGKITTSELRDALDVLLDKHPAKADPSGIRQGNA
;
A
#
# COMPACT_ATOMS: atom_id res chain seq x y z
N MET A 1 -10.16 -4.18 12.86
CA MET A 1 -9.44 -4.85 11.76
C MET A 1 -9.16 -3.80 10.71
N TYR A 2 -7.93 -3.34 10.57
CA TYR A 2 -7.58 -2.40 9.50
C TYR A 2 -7.69 -3.13 8.17
N THR A 3 -8.48 -2.59 7.25
CA THR A 3 -8.75 -3.19 5.93
C THR A 3 -7.51 -3.19 5.04
N PHE A 4 -6.53 -2.34 5.35
CA PHE A 4 -5.23 -2.30 4.73
C PHE A 4 -4.17 -2.26 5.83
N ASN A 5 -3.47 -3.38 6.01
CA ASN A 5 -2.23 -3.35 6.77
C ASN A 5 -1.13 -2.86 5.81
N PHE A 6 -0.95 -1.54 5.74
CA PHE A 6 0.14 -0.91 5.01
C PHE A 6 1.49 -1.02 5.74
N SER A 7 1.57 -1.79 6.83
CA SER A 7 2.85 -2.04 7.51
C SER A 7 3.80 -2.83 6.63
N MET A 8 3.33 -3.54 5.60
CA MET A 8 4.24 -4.08 4.60
C MET A 8 4.76 -2.94 3.71
N VAL A 9 6.07 -2.79 3.67
CA VAL A 9 6.74 -1.77 2.88
C VAL A 9 7.85 -2.37 2.04
N ILE A 10 8.24 -1.66 0.99
CA ILE A 10 9.52 -1.91 0.33
C ILE A 10 10.60 -1.19 1.16
N ALA A 11 11.45 -1.97 1.82
CA ALA A 11 12.46 -1.48 2.76
C ALA A 11 13.69 -0.90 2.07
N ASP A 12 14.08 -1.49 0.94
CA ASP A 12 15.18 -1.02 0.12
C ASP A 12 14.65 -0.36 -1.15
N MET A 13 14.65 0.98 -1.14
CA MET A 13 14.28 1.80 -2.28
C MET A 13 15.44 2.03 -3.26
N GLY A 14 16.67 1.69 -2.90
CA GLY A 14 17.87 1.97 -3.70
C GLY A 14 17.80 1.46 -5.15
N PRO A 15 17.36 0.20 -5.40
CA PRO A 15 17.21 -0.32 -6.76
C PRO A 15 16.20 0.45 -7.63
N TYR A 16 15.28 1.20 -7.02
CA TYR A 16 14.21 1.94 -7.70
C TYR A 16 14.57 3.40 -7.95
N THR A 17 15.67 3.88 -7.37
CA THR A 17 16.07 5.30 -7.40
C THR A 17 17.53 5.45 -7.82
N LYS A 18 17.94 4.76 -8.91
CA LYS A 18 19.34 4.72 -9.36
C LYS A 18 19.93 6.08 -9.73
N HIS A 19 19.10 6.98 -10.26
CA HIS A 19 19.54 8.30 -10.72
C HIS A 19 19.51 9.40 -9.65
N GLY A 20 19.18 9.06 -8.39
CA GLY A 20 19.16 10.02 -7.30
C GLY A 20 18.20 9.60 -6.20
N LYS A 21 18.25 10.28 -5.06
CA LYS A 21 17.27 10.05 -3.99
C LYS A 21 16.01 10.84 -4.30
N ILE A 22 14.87 10.15 -4.35
CA ILE A 22 13.56 10.78 -4.35
C ILE A 22 13.47 11.59 -3.04
N GLU A 23 13.25 12.89 -3.15
CA GLU A 23 13.12 13.80 -2.01
C GLU A 23 11.78 13.66 -1.29
N SER A 24 10.78 12.99 -1.91
CA SER A 24 9.54 12.64 -1.23
C SER A 24 9.85 12.03 0.14
N ALA A 25 9.09 12.47 1.16
CA ALA A 25 9.32 12.18 2.57
C ALA A 25 9.25 10.69 2.97
N PHE A 26 9.11 9.78 1.99
CA PHE A 26 8.87 8.37 2.19
C PHE A 26 10.19 7.59 2.03
N LYS A 27 10.76 7.18 3.17
CA LYS A 27 11.86 6.20 3.21
C LYS A 27 11.42 4.80 2.78
N PHE A 28 10.11 4.58 2.74
CA PHE A 28 9.45 3.31 2.51
C PHE A 28 8.30 3.53 1.54
N ALA A 29 8.14 2.65 0.55
CA ALA A 29 6.94 2.65 -0.29
C ALA A 29 5.89 1.71 0.32
N PRO A 30 4.65 2.18 0.58
CA PRO A 30 3.59 1.32 1.07
C PRO A 30 3.31 0.23 0.03
N GLY A 31 3.34 -1.02 0.46
CA GLY A 31 3.14 -2.18 -0.41
C GLY A 31 2.08 -3.11 0.15
N PHE A 32 1.00 -3.33 -0.60
CA PHE A 32 0.06 -4.40 -0.28
C PHE A 32 0.38 -5.63 -1.13
N PHE A 33 0.98 -6.64 -0.51
CA PHE A 33 1.29 -7.91 -1.17
C PHE A 33 0.18 -8.92 -0.88
N CYS A 34 -0.52 -9.34 -1.92
CA CYS A 34 -1.52 -10.39 -1.84
C CYS A 34 -1.03 -11.60 -2.62
N ASP A 35 -0.19 -12.41 -1.98
CA ASP A 35 0.23 -13.68 -2.55
C ASP A 35 -0.94 -14.69 -2.60
N ARG A 36 -0.72 -15.83 -3.25
CA ARG A 36 -1.76 -16.88 -3.37
C ARG A 36 -2.21 -17.41 -2.01
N GLU A 37 -1.31 -17.44 -1.04
CA GLU A 37 -1.57 -17.97 0.29
C GLU A 37 -2.44 -17.02 1.12
N ILE A 38 -2.10 -15.74 1.16
CA ILE A 38 -2.88 -14.64 1.75
C ILE A 38 -4.26 -14.61 1.09
N LYS A 39 -4.31 -14.67 -0.25
CA LYS A 39 -5.59 -14.71 -0.99
C LYS A 39 -6.42 -15.95 -0.64
N HIS A 40 -5.78 -17.08 -0.34
CA HIS A 40 -6.46 -18.33 0.04
C HIS A 40 -6.74 -18.43 1.55
N ASN A 41 -6.10 -17.65 2.41
CA ASN A 41 -6.28 -17.78 3.86
C ASN A 41 -7.01 -16.60 4.51
N THR A 42 -7.13 -15.45 3.83
CA THR A 42 -7.82 -14.25 4.36
C THR A 42 -9.24 -14.06 3.81
N PRO A 43 -10.22 -13.58 4.59
CA PRO A 43 -11.55 -13.30 4.08
C PRO A 43 -11.49 -12.36 2.86
N LYS A 44 -12.42 -12.54 1.91
CA LYS A 44 -12.49 -11.67 0.74
C LYS A 44 -13.10 -10.33 1.15
N LEU A 45 -12.31 -9.51 1.83
CA LEU A 45 -12.73 -8.20 2.33
C LEU A 45 -12.65 -7.12 1.26
N MET A 46 -11.92 -7.41 0.19
CA MET A 46 -11.61 -6.47 -0.87
C MET A 46 -11.89 -7.10 -2.23
N GLU A 47 -12.38 -6.27 -3.13
CA GLU A 47 -12.49 -6.59 -4.54
C GLU A 47 -11.58 -5.65 -5.31
N GLU A 48 -10.78 -6.22 -6.20
CA GLU A 48 -9.96 -5.44 -7.11
C GLU A 48 -10.89 -4.63 -8.02
N ARG A 49 -10.91 -3.30 -7.84
CA ARG A 49 -11.76 -2.42 -8.66
C ARG A 49 -11.20 -2.24 -10.06
N GLN A 50 -9.89 -1.98 -10.16
CA GLN A 50 -9.25 -1.64 -11.42
C GLN A 50 -7.73 -1.87 -11.34
N ARG A 51 -7.13 -2.21 -12.49
CA ARG A 51 -5.68 -2.26 -12.70
C ARG A 51 -5.22 -1.03 -13.47
N PHE A 52 -4.10 -0.47 -13.04
CA PHE A 52 -3.44 0.62 -13.72
C PHE A 52 -1.98 0.26 -13.94
N SER A 53 -1.42 0.69 -15.06
CA SER A 53 0.01 0.56 -15.34
C SER A 53 0.58 1.96 -15.49
N VAL A 54 1.31 2.41 -14.47
CA VAL A 54 1.98 3.71 -14.49
C VAL A 54 3.03 3.74 -15.61
N LEU A 55 3.83 2.67 -15.72
CA LEU A 55 4.90 2.50 -16.72
C LEU A 55 4.41 2.35 -18.17
N ARG A 56 3.10 2.26 -18.41
CA ARG A 56 2.51 2.18 -19.76
C ARG A 56 1.60 3.37 -20.04
N ASN A 57 1.55 4.35 -19.14
CA ASN A 57 0.71 5.52 -19.30
C ASN A 57 1.53 6.61 -20.00
N THR A 58 1.29 6.78 -21.31
CA THR A 58 1.96 7.78 -22.14
C THR A 58 1.78 9.19 -21.60
N ASP A 59 0.59 9.54 -21.12
CA ASP A 59 0.29 10.88 -20.61
C ASP A 59 1.12 11.19 -19.34
N LEU A 60 1.36 10.18 -18.49
CA LEU A 60 2.24 10.32 -17.34
C LEU A 60 3.72 10.38 -17.75
N HIS A 61 4.11 9.62 -18.77
CA HIS A 61 5.47 9.65 -19.27
C HIS A 61 5.80 11.02 -19.87
N GLU A 62 4.93 11.53 -20.75
CA GLU A 62 5.04 12.88 -21.32
C GLU A 62 5.11 13.95 -20.22
N ALA A 63 4.26 13.82 -19.18
CA ALA A 63 4.28 14.74 -18.05
C ALA A 63 5.59 14.74 -17.25
N MET A 64 6.33 13.62 -17.24
CA MET A 64 7.64 13.53 -16.59
C MET A 64 8.78 13.90 -17.55
N ASP A 65 8.62 13.65 -18.85
CA ASP A 65 9.69 13.73 -19.85
C ASP A 65 9.87 15.15 -20.42
N GLU A 66 8.78 15.85 -20.74
CA GLU A 66 8.79 17.24 -21.26
C GLU A 66 9.25 18.25 -20.17
N ALA A 67 9.26 17.84 -18.91
CA ALA A 67 9.72 18.62 -17.75
C ALA A 67 11.20 19.04 -17.84
N VAL A 68 12.00 18.28 -18.59
CA VAL A 68 13.43 18.55 -18.77
C VAL A 68 13.66 19.70 -19.75
N GLU A 69 12.78 19.88 -20.75
CA GLU A 69 12.90 21.00 -21.70
C GLU A 69 12.47 22.34 -21.08
N GLU A 70 11.51 22.32 -20.15
CA GLU A 70 11.02 23.53 -19.46
C GLU A 70 11.95 24.07 -18.36
N LEU A 71 13.08 23.40 -18.07
CA LEU A 71 14.17 24.03 -17.31
C LEU A 71 14.68 25.33 -17.96
N ILE A 72 14.38 25.52 -19.26
CA ILE A 72 14.71 26.72 -20.04
C ILE A 72 13.56 27.77 -20.02
N GLY A 73 12.30 27.37 -19.77
CA GLY A 73 11.11 28.22 -19.90
C GLY A 73 10.53 28.79 -18.59
N GLY A 74 10.94 28.27 -17.43
CA GLY A 74 10.55 28.77 -16.11
C GLY A 74 9.30 28.10 -15.49
N PRO A 75 9.04 28.33 -14.18
CA PRO A 75 8.17 27.47 -13.37
C PRO A 75 6.66 27.46 -13.69
N SER A 76 6.15 28.39 -14.52
CA SER A 76 4.71 28.62 -14.64
C SER A 76 4.00 27.76 -15.69
N ALA A 77 4.66 27.40 -16.80
CA ALA A 77 4.06 26.60 -17.87
C ALA A 77 3.91 25.12 -17.48
N TYR A 78 4.82 24.61 -16.64
CA TYR A 78 4.75 23.26 -16.08
C TYR A 78 3.44 22.98 -15.32
N LYS A 79 2.90 24.03 -14.68
CA LYS A 79 1.88 23.87 -13.65
C LYS A 79 0.49 23.58 -14.22
N GLU A 80 0.16 23.90 -15.47
CA GLU A 80 -1.20 23.72 -15.99
C GLU A 80 -1.40 22.44 -16.79
N LYS A 81 -0.53 22.15 -17.77
CA LYS A 81 -0.67 20.98 -18.64
C LYS A 81 -0.34 19.67 -17.91
N TYR A 82 0.78 19.62 -17.20
CA TYR A 82 1.28 18.37 -16.59
C TYR A 82 0.60 18.05 -15.26
N SER A 83 0.24 19.07 -14.48
CA SER A 83 -0.56 18.86 -13.27
C SER A 83 -1.91 18.21 -13.61
N LYS A 84 -2.51 18.57 -14.75
CA LYS A 84 -3.76 17.98 -15.20
C LYS A 84 -3.62 16.48 -15.45
N ALA A 85 -2.59 16.04 -16.18
CA ALA A 85 -2.38 14.61 -16.44
C ALA A 85 -2.18 13.80 -15.14
N ILE A 86 -1.39 14.33 -14.20
CA ILE A 86 -1.14 13.72 -12.89
C ILE A 86 -2.43 13.68 -12.06
N CYS A 87 -3.17 14.78 -11.99
CA CYS A 87 -4.43 14.89 -11.25
C CYS A 87 -5.55 14.03 -11.84
N ASP A 88 -5.66 13.94 -13.17
CA ASP A 88 -6.64 13.09 -13.85
C ASP A 88 -6.33 11.61 -13.59
N PHE A 89 -5.05 11.23 -13.61
CA PHE A 89 -4.63 9.90 -13.21
C PHE A 89 -4.94 9.61 -11.75
N MET A 90 -4.71 10.58 -10.85
CA MET A 90 -5.06 10.46 -9.44
C MET A 90 -6.56 10.26 -9.23
N ASP A 91 -7.40 11.06 -9.88
CA ASP A 91 -8.87 10.94 -9.82
C ASP A 91 -9.32 9.57 -10.32
N LYS A 92 -8.70 9.06 -11.40
CA LYS A 92 -8.94 7.72 -11.94
C LYS A 92 -8.55 6.62 -10.94
N VAL A 93 -7.38 6.72 -10.32
CA VAL A 93 -6.90 5.77 -9.30
C VAL A 93 -7.78 5.82 -8.05
N ALA A 94 -8.22 7.00 -7.62
CA ALA A 94 -9.13 7.18 -6.50
C ALA A 94 -10.55 6.70 -6.85
N GLY A 95 -10.95 6.78 -8.12
CA GLY A 95 -12.31 6.53 -8.60
C GLY A 95 -13.33 7.50 -8.02
N ARG A 96 -12.85 8.70 -7.70
CA ARG A 96 -13.60 9.89 -7.30
C ARG A 96 -12.77 11.11 -7.68
N THR A 97 -13.40 12.28 -7.69
CA THR A 97 -12.64 13.53 -7.74
C THR A 97 -11.88 13.71 -6.43
N CYS A 98 -10.55 13.80 -6.52
CA CYS A 98 -9.69 14.18 -5.42
C CYS A 98 -9.86 15.66 -5.08
N THR A 99 -9.71 15.98 -3.81
CA THR A 99 -9.75 17.35 -3.31
C THR A 99 -8.56 18.15 -3.82
N GLU A 100 -8.69 19.48 -3.86
CA GLU A 100 -7.61 20.37 -4.29
C GLU A 100 -6.34 20.21 -3.43
N VAL A 101 -6.51 19.91 -2.13
CA VAL A 101 -5.37 19.67 -1.23
C VAL A 101 -4.64 18.37 -1.59
N GLU A 102 -5.38 17.29 -1.86
CA GLU A 102 -4.80 16.01 -2.29
C GLU A 102 -4.01 16.17 -3.61
N LYS A 103 -4.57 16.94 -4.55
CA LYS A 103 -3.96 17.24 -5.84
C LYS A 103 -2.72 18.13 -5.70
N ASP A 104 -2.78 19.19 -4.89
CA ASP A 104 -1.64 20.09 -4.64
C ASP A 104 -0.45 19.32 -4.01
N VAL A 105 -0.73 18.45 -3.03
CA VAL A 105 0.30 17.62 -2.41
C VAL A 105 0.95 16.69 -3.43
N LEU A 106 0.16 15.98 -4.24
CA LEU A 106 0.69 15.08 -5.27
C LEU A 106 1.54 15.83 -6.30
N VAL A 107 1.06 16.97 -6.78
CA VAL A 107 1.78 17.78 -7.78
C VAL A 107 3.11 18.29 -7.22
N ARG A 108 3.16 18.71 -5.94
CA ARG A 108 4.41 19.13 -5.31
C ARG A 108 5.44 18.01 -5.21
N PHE A 109 5.02 16.80 -4.82
CA PHE A 109 5.91 15.63 -4.82
C PHE A 109 6.41 15.31 -6.24
N ALA A 110 5.49 15.27 -7.21
CA ALA A 110 5.84 15.03 -8.60
C ALA A 110 6.84 16.06 -9.12
N ILE A 111 6.70 17.35 -8.78
CA ILE A 111 7.64 18.39 -9.17
C ILE A 111 9.03 18.17 -8.56
N GLY A 112 9.11 17.83 -7.27
CA GLY A 112 10.38 17.60 -6.58
C GLY A 112 11.15 16.43 -7.18
N ASP A 113 10.45 15.36 -7.54
CA ASP A 113 11.06 14.10 -7.96
C ASP A 113 11.11 13.90 -9.49
N ARG A 114 10.56 14.85 -10.27
CA ARG A 114 10.39 14.73 -11.73
C ARG A 114 11.66 14.33 -12.47
N CYS A 115 12.80 14.93 -12.14
CA CYS A 115 14.05 14.67 -12.84
C CYS A 115 14.49 13.21 -12.68
N ILE A 116 14.33 12.66 -11.46
CA ILE A 116 14.68 11.28 -11.14
C ILE A 116 13.71 10.33 -11.84
N MET A 117 12.39 10.64 -11.79
CA MET A 117 11.37 9.85 -12.49
C MET A 117 11.62 9.82 -14.00
N ALA A 118 11.91 10.96 -14.61
CA ALA A 118 12.21 11.08 -16.03
C ALA A 118 13.45 10.26 -16.44
N MET A 119 14.54 10.36 -15.67
CA MET A 119 15.75 9.57 -15.93
C MET A 119 15.49 8.07 -15.79
N ASN A 120 14.74 7.64 -14.76
CA ASN A 120 14.37 6.23 -14.58
C ASN A 120 13.54 5.69 -15.76
N ILE A 121 12.63 6.51 -16.32
CA ILE A 121 11.83 6.15 -17.49
C ILE A 121 12.72 6.05 -18.73
N ARG A 122 13.54 7.07 -19.01
CA ARG A 122 14.42 7.13 -20.19
C ARG A 122 15.46 6.01 -20.23
N SER A 123 16.06 5.70 -19.08
CA SER A 123 17.06 4.64 -18.95
C SER A 123 16.43 3.26 -18.77
N GLU A 124 15.09 3.18 -18.81
CA GLU A 124 14.32 1.95 -18.61
C GLU A 124 14.72 1.19 -17.33
N GLU A 125 15.02 1.92 -16.24
CA GLU A 125 15.53 1.30 -15.01
C GLU A 125 14.54 0.32 -14.39
N TYR A 126 13.25 0.51 -14.69
CA TYR A 126 12.19 -0.40 -14.30
C TYR A 126 12.34 -1.83 -14.85
N LEU A 127 13.11 -2.04 -15.92
CA LEU A 127 13.46 -3.37 -16.43
C LEU A 127 14.50 -4.09 -15.56
N HIS A 128 15.22 -3.34 -14.72
CA HIS A 128 16.27 -3.83 -13.85
C HIS A 128 15.86 -3.85 -12.37
N PHE A 129 14.59 -3.62 -12.07
CA PHE A 129 14.06 -3.74 -10.72
C PHE A 129 14.18 -5.20 -10.23
N PRO A 130 14.42 -5.42 -8.93
CA PRO A 130 14.62 -6.76 -8.41
C PRO A 130 13.35 -7.59 -8.59
N GLU A 131 13.51 -8.85 -8.99
CA GLU A 131 12.39 -9.80 -9.15
C GLU A 131 11.64 -9.99 -7.82
N SER A 132 12.35 -9.91 -6.70
CA SER A 132 11.80 -9.96 -5.35
C SER A 132 12.22 -8.71 -4.56
N PRO A 133 11.32 -7.74 -4.32
CA PRO A 133 11.62 -6.59 -3.49
C PRO A 133 11.96 -7.02 -2.07
N GLN A 134 12.92 -6.33 -1.43
CA GLN A 134 13.14 -6.50 0.00
C GLN A 134 11.96 -5.89 0.76
N LEU A 135 11.18 -6.76 1.38
CA LEU A 135 10.02 -6.37 2.17
C LEU A 135 10.47 -6.05 3.59
N GLY A 136 9.96 -4.94 4.12
CA GLY A 136 10.03 -4.57 5.52
C GLY A 136 8.65 -4.56 6.14
N ILE A 137 8.64 -4.57 7.47
CA ILE A 137 7.46 -4.19 8.23
C ILE A 137 7.76 -2.81 8.81
N ASP A 138 7.07 -1.78 8.32
CA ASP A 138 7.05 -0.46 8.94
C ASP A 138 6.12 -0.55 10.16
N ILE A 139 6.73 -0.80 11.32
CA ILE A 139 6.02 -1.00 12.57
C ILE A 139 5.81 0.38 13.21
N ASP A 140 4.58 0.89 13.28
CA ASP A 140 4.24 1.95 14.25
C ASP A 140 2.73 2.13 14.50
N PRO A 141 2.27 2.76 15.62
CA PRO A 141 2.33 2.39 17.02
C PRO A 141 0.91 2.08 17.54
N GLY A 142 0.59 0.82 17.86
CA GLY A 142 -0.69 0.52 18.54
C GLY A 142 -1.24 -0.87 18.34
N GLU A 143 -0.70 -1.66 17.41
CA GLU A 143 -1.13 -3.05 17.22
C GLU A 143 -0.74 -3.98 18.39
N LEU A 144 0.22 -3.58 19.24
CA LEU A 144 0.58 -4.36 20.43
C LEU A 144 -0.48 -4.34 21.55
N ASP A 145 -1.42 -3.39 21.54
CA ASP A 145 -2.45 -3.30 22.59
C ASP A 145 -3.60 -4.31 22.38
N ARG A 146 -3.69 -4.91 21.19
CA ARG A 146 -4.73 -5.89 20.83
C ARG A 146 -4.20 -7.13 20.13
N MET A 147 -2.90 -7.42 20.25
CA MET A 147 -2.45 -8.76 19.88
C MET A 147 -3.18 -9.76 20.80
N PRO A 148 -3.93 -10.72 20.24
CA PRO A 148 -4.37 -11.84 21.05
C PRO A 148 -3.10 -12.45 21.66
N PRO A 149 -3.09 -12.75 22.97
CA PRO A 149 -1.97 -13.39 23.63
C PRO A 149 -1.60 -14.63 22.82
N ARG A 150 -0.31 -14.97 22.78
CA ARG A 150 0.14 -16.23 22.18
C ARG A 150 -0.46 -17.38 22.99
N VAL A 151 -1.69 -17.75 22.67
CA VAL A 151 -2.38 -18.85 23.33
C VAL A 151 -1.90 -20.13 22.65
N GLU A 152 -1.01 -20.86 23.31
CA GLU A 152 -0.86 -22.29 23.03
C GLU A 152 -2.25 -22.94 23.07
N GLY A 153 -2.80 -23.29 21.90
CA GLY A 153 -4.17 -23.82 21.76
C GLY A 153 -5.01 -23.26 20.61
N ASP A 154 -4.45 -22.40 19.75
CA ASP A 154 -5.15 -21.62 18.73
C ASP A 154 -5.76 -22.41 17.54
N GLU A 155 -5.64 -23.75 17.51
CA GLU A 155 -6.20 -24.53 16.39
C GLU A 155 -7.73 -24.44 16.30
N LYS A 156 -8.45 -24.38 17.44
CA LYS A 156 -9.92 -24.34 17.42
C LYS A 156 -10.45 -23.00 16.94
N TRP A 157 -9.83 -21.90 17.38
CA TRP A 157 -10.17 -20.56 16.91
C TRP A 157 -9.81 -20.43 15.44
N TRP A 158 -8.59 -20.82 15.03
CA TRP A 158 -8.17 -20.78 13.63
C TRP A 158 -9.02 -21.64 12.69
N ARG A 159 -9.42 -22.86 13.12
CA ARG A 159 -10.36 -23.70 12.37
C ARG A 159 -11.74 -23.04 12.23
N SER A 160 -12.21 -22.37 13.28
CA SER A 160 -13.50 -21.66 13.27
C SER A 160 -13.44 -20.46 12.34
N PHE A 161 -12.39 -19.65 12.43
CA PHE A 161 -12.12 -18.54 11.52
C PHE A 161 -12.06 -19.01 10.06
N LYS A 162 -11.25 -20.04 9.75
CA LYS A 162 -11.15 -20.64 8.40
C LYS A 162 -12.51 -21.08 7.87
N ARG A 163 -13.36 -21.72 8.68
CA ARG A 163 -14.72 -22.15 8.28
C ARG A 163 -15.61 -20.97 7.91
N ILE A 164 -15.59 -19.89 8.70
CA ILE A 164 -16.42 -18.71 8.44
C ILE A 164 -15.93 -17.97 7.20
N THR A 165 -14.62 -17.79 7.06
CA THR A 165 -13.98 -17.26 5.86
C THR A 165 -14.36 -18.07 4.61
N GLN A 166 -14.37 -19.41 4.70
CA GLN A 166 -14.77 -20.27 3.59
C GLN A 166 -16.26 -20.12 3.23
N LYS A 167 -17.14 -19.90 4.22
CA LYS A 167 -18.56 -19.62 3.97
C LYS A 167 -18.74 -18.29 3.23
N GLN A 168 -18.00 -17.25 3.64
CA GLN A 168 -18.06 -15.94 3.00
C GLN A 168 -17.61 -16.00 1.54
N ARG A 169 -16.50 -16.69 1.26
CA ARG A 169 -16.03 -16.87 -0.13
C ARG A 169 -16.98 -17.67 -1.02
N LYS A 170 -17.75 -18.58 -0.44
CA LYS A 170 -18.80 -19.32 -1.14
C LYS A 170 -20.09 -18.50 -1.31
N GLY A 171 -20.10 -17.23 -0.92
CA GLY A 171 -21.26 -16.35 -0.96
C GLY A 171 -22.37 -16.75 0.01
N LYS A 172 -22.10 -17.61 1.00
CA LYS A 172 -23.10 -18.11 1.95
C LYS A 172 -23.39 -17.12 3.09
N ILE A 173 -22.49 -16.17 3.31
CA ILE A 173 -22.63 -15.08 4.26
C ILE A 173 -22.06 -13.81 3.63
N THR A 174 -22.64 -12.67 3.99
CA THR A 174 -22.23 -11.33 3.60
C THR A 174 -21.02 -10.85 4.41
N THR A 175 -20.41 -9.75 3.98
CA THR A 175 -19.30 -9.11 4.71
C THR A 175 -19.74 -8.58 6.08
N SER A 176 -20.99 -8.14 6.22
CA SER A 176 -21.55 -7.71 7.52
C SER A 176 -21.67 -8.90 8.48
N GLU A 177 -22.25 -10.01 8.02
CA GLU A 177 -22.39 -11.22 8.84
C GLU A 177 -21.03 -11.82 9.23
N LEU A 178 -20.02 -11.68 8.36
CA LEU A 178 -18.64 -12.05 8.69
C LEU A 178 -18.09 -11.20 9.84
N ARG A 179 -18.36 -9.89 9.84
CA ARG A 179 -17.94 -8.97 10.89
C ARG A 179 -18.58 -9.34 12.22
N ASP A 180 -19.90 -9.53 12.25
CA ASP A 180 -20.62 -9.91 13.46
C ASP A 180 -20.13 -11.27 14.00
N ALA A 181 -19.86 -12.22 13.10
CA ALA A 181 -19.32 -13.52 13.47
C ALA A 181 -17.89 -13.46 14.03
N LEU A 182 -17.08 -12.49 13.57
CA LEU A 182 -15.74 -12.25 14.09
C LEU A 182 -15.78 -11.64 15.49
N ASP A 183 -16.66 -10.69 15.74
CA ASP A 183 -16.84 -10.08 17.05
C ASP A 183 -17.27 -11.15 18.08
N VAL A 184 -18.24 -12.00 17.72
CA VAL A 184 -18.64 -13.15 18.56
C VAL A 184 -17.51 -14.16 18.79
N LEU A 185 -16.64 -14.38 17.81
CA LEU A 185 -15.49 -15.28 17.94
C LEU A 185 -14.42 -14.70 18.88
N LEU A 186 -14.18 -13.40 18.82
CA LEU A 186 -13.25 -12.69 19.69
C LEU A 186 -13.76 -12.68 21.14
N ASP A 187 -15.06 -12.46 21.33
CA ASP A 187 -15.69 -12.47 22.67
C ASP A 187 -15.69 -13.87 23.30
N LYS A 188 -15.82 -14.94 22.50
CA LYS A 188 -15.79 -16.34 22.98
C LYS A 188 -14.39 -16.86 23.28
N HIS A 189 -13.37 -16.20 22.74
CA HIS A 189 -11.97 -16.55 22.96
C HIS A 189 -11.22 -15.30 23.45
N PRO A 190 -11.61 -14.76 24.62
CA PRO A 190 -10.95 -13.58 25.14
C PRO A 190 -9.48 -13.91 25.36
N ALA A 191 -8.65 -12.99 24.92
CA ALA A 191 -7.25 -12.91 25.26
C ALA A 191 -7.05 -13.16 26.77
N LYS A 192 -6.53 -14.33 27.16
CA LYS A 192 -6.02 -14.50 28.52
C LYS A 192 -4.75 -13.66 28.61
N ALA A 193 -4.84 -12.51 29.25
CA ALA A 193 -3.68 -11.67 29.54
C ALA A 193 -2.57 -12.53 30.13
N ASP A 194 -1.41 -12.53 29.50
CA ASP A 194 -0.23 -13.21 30.02
C ASP A 194 0.14 -12.54 31.36
N PRO A 195 0.05 -13.26 32.50
CA PRO A 195 0.33 -12.68 33.80
C PRO A 195 1.82 -12.41 34.01
N SER A 196 2.70 -12.79 33.07
CA SER A 196 4.14 -12.63 33.24
C SER A 196 4.60 -11.18 33.11
N GLY A 197 3.92 -10.29 32.36
CA GLY A 197 4.32 -8.88 32.23
C GLY A 197 5.77 -8.65 31.74
N ILE A 198 6.49 -9.69 31.32
CA ILE A 198 7.88 -9.59 30.88
C ILE A 198 7.85 -9.32 29.38
N ARG A 199 7.95 -8.02 29.07
CA ARG A 199 8.35 -7.54 27.74
C ARG A 199 9.80 -7.98 27.49
N GLN A 200 10.00 -9.14 26.88
CA GLN A 200 11.29 -9.41 26.22
C GLN A 200 11.30 -8.63 24.90
N GLY A 201 11.70 -7.36 24.99
CA GLY A 201 12.31 -6.70 23.85
C GLY A 201 13.70 -7.30 23.68
N ASN A 202 13.91 -8.04 22.59
CA ASN A 202 15.24 -8.43 22.15
C ASN A 202 15.41 -8.05 20.69
N ALA A 203 16.34 -7.11 20.51
CA ALA A 203 17.26 -6.84 19.39
C ALA A 203 16.75 -6.99 17.96
#